data_AF-A0A7T5EQR7-F1
#
_entry.id   AF-A0A7T5EQR7-F1
#
_cell.length_a   1.000
_cell.length_b   1.000
_cell.length_c   1.000
_cell.angle_alpha   90.00
_cell.angle_beta   90.00
_cell.angle_gamma   90.00
#
_symmetry.space_group_name_H-M   'P 1'
#
loop_
_entity.id
_entity.type
_entity.pdbx_description
1 polymer ?
#
loop_
_entity_poly.entity_id
_entity_poly.type
_entity_poly.pdbx_seq_one_letter_code
_entity_poly.pdbx_strand_id
1 'polypeptide(L)' 'MSFFYAMARFVKLLLAVAIFLLFLRALFWPSALDLFVLFILFIVFATMFIGGP' A
#
# COMPACT_ATOMS: atom_id res chain seq x y z
N MET A 1 17.85 17.01 2.06
CA MET A 1 17.18 15.90 2.77
C MET A 1 15.66 15.98 2.71
N SER A 2 15.03 17.16 2.78
CA SER A 2 13.56 17.32 2.70
C SER A 2 12.92 16.72 1.45
N PHE A 3 13.58 16.81 0.28
CA PHE A 3 13.07 16.23 -0.98
C PHE A 3 12.88 14.71 -0.91
N PHE A 4 13.84 13.98 -0.34
CA PHE A 4 13.76 12.51 -0.23
C PHE A 4 12.67 12.08 0.75
N TYR A 5 12.47 12.80 1.86
CA TYR A 5 11.36 12.56 2.78
C TYR A 5 10.00 12.87 2.14
N ALA A 6 9.90 13.96 1.39
CA ALA A 6 8.68 14.29 0.65
C ALA A 6 8.34 13.23 -0.41
N MET A 7 9.36 12.73 -1.14
CA MET A 7 9.23 11.64 -2.10
C MET A 7 8.78 10.34 -1.41
N ALA A 8 9.41 9.95 -0.29
CA ALA A 8 9.02 8.76 0.46
C ALA A 8 7.56 8.85 0.95
N ARG A 9 7.13 10.03 1.41
CA ARG A 9 5.73 10.28 1.82
C ARG A 9 4.76 10.18 0.64
N PHE A 10 5.15 10.68 -0.54
CA PHE A 10 4.36 10.55 -1.76
C PHE A 10 4.21 9.07 -2.18
N VAL A 11 5.28 8.28 -2.10
CA VAL A 11 5.23 6.84 -2.39
C VAL A 11 4.32 6.10 -1.40
N LYS A 12 4.37 6.42 -0.11
CA LYS A 12 3.43 5.86 0.89
C LYS A 12 1.97 6.17 0.54
N LEU A 13 1.68 7.40 0.12
CA LEU A 13 0.34 7.80 -0.33
C LEU A 13 -0.10 7.04 -1.59
N LEU A 14 0.78 6.93 -2.59
CA LEU A 14 0.51 6.19 -3.82
C LEU A 14 0.22 4.72 -3.53
N LEU A 15 1.00 4.11 -2.64
CA LEU A 15 0.82 2.73 -2.20
C LEU A 15 -0.52 2.55 -1.48
N ALA A 16 -0.91 3.47 -0.59
CA ALA A 16 -2.20 3.44 0.08
C ALA A 16 -3.37 3.51 -0.91
N VAL A 17 -3.27 4.39 -1.92
CA VAL A 17 -4.28 4.50 -2.99
C VAL A 17 -4.35 3.22 -3.81
N ALA A 18 -3.21 2.63 -4.17
CA ALA A 18 -3.18 1.37 -4.92
C ALA A 18 -3.84 0.22 -4.14
N ILE A 19 -3.54 0.08 -2.84
CA ILE A 19 -4.16 -0.91 -1.95
C ILE A 19 -5.67 -0.67 -1.87
N PHE A 20 -6.11 0.57 -1.72
CA PHE A 20 -7.52 0.92 -1.65
C PHE A 20 -8.28 0.57 -2.94
N LEU A 21 -7.71 0.87 -4.12
CA LEU A 21 -8.32 0.51 -5.40
C LEU A 21 -8.39 -1.01 -5.61
N LEU A 22 -7.34 -1.74 -5.23
CA LEU A 22 -7.34 -3.21 -5.26
C LEU A 22 -8.38 -3.79 -4.31
N PHE A 23 -8.53 -3.20 -3.12
CA PHE A 23 -9.54 -3.60 -2.15
C PHE A 23 -10.97 -3.37 -2.67
N LEU A 24 -11.23 -2.21 -3.27
CA LEU A 24 -12.52 -1.94 -3.93
C LEU A 24 -12.80 -2.96 -5.04
N ARG A 25 -11.81 -3.28 -5.89
CA ARG A 25 -11.96 -4.30 -6.93
C ARG A 25 -12.28 -5.68 -6.33
N ALA A 26 -11.56 -6.07 -5.28
CA ALA A 26 -11.75 -7.36 -4.61
C ALA A 26 -13.14 -7.49 -3.94
N LEU A 27 -13.79 -6.38 -3.59
CA LEU A 27 -15.16 -6.38 -3.07
C LEU A 27 -16.19 -6.84 -4.11
N PHE A 28 -16.02 -6.43 -5.38
CA PHE A 28 -16.92 -6.80 -6.47
C PHE A 28 -16.57 -8.16 -7.09
N TRP A 29 -15.28 -8.50 -7.15
CA TRP A 29 -14.80 -9.77 -7.68
C TRP A 29 -13.72 -10.37 -6.77
N PRO A 30 -14.12 -11.06 -5.69
CA PRO A 30 -13.16 -11.63 -4.77
C PRO A 30 -12.46 -12.84 -5.41
N SER A 31 -11.16 -12.71 -5.64
CA SER A 31 -10.29 -13.84 -6.00
C SER A 31 -9.28 -14.11 -4.88
N ALA A 32 -8.94 -15.39 -4.67
CA ALA A 32 -7.95 -15.77 -3.66
C ALA A 32 -6.59 -15.11 -3.90
N LEU A 33 -6.23 -14.88 -5.16
CA LEU A 33 -5.00 -14.20 -5.55
C LEU A 33 -5.04 -12.71 -5.20
N ASP A 34 -6.16 -12.02 -5.46
CA ASP A 34 -6.31 -10.60 -5.11
C ASP A 34 -6.22 -10.40 -3.58
N LEU A 35 -6.82 -11.29 -2.78
CA LEU A 35 -6.72 -11.25 -1.33
C LEU A 35 -5.29 -11.51 -0.83
N PHE A 36 -4.58 -12.45 -1.45
CA PHE A 36 -3.17 -12.73 -1.13
C PHE A 36 -2.26 -11.53 -1.44
N VAL A 37 -2.47 -10.90 -2.61
CA VAL A 37 -1.75 -9.68 -2.99
C VAL A 37 -2.04 -8.53 -2.03
N LEU A 38 -3.31 -8.32 -1.66
CA LEU A 38 -3.71 -7.32 -0.67
C LEU A 38 -3.02 -7.55 0.68
N PHE A 39 -2.93 -8.80 1.13
CA PHE A 39 -2.24 -9.15 2.37
C PHE A 39 -0.74 -8.80 2.33
N ILE A 40 -0.03 -9.15 1.25
CA ILE A 40 1.39 -8.81 1.09
C ILE A 40 1.59 -7.30 1.05
N LEU A 41 0.78 -6.59 0.25
CA LEU A 41 0.88 -5.13 0.14
C LEU A 41 0.59 -4.44 1.47
N PHE A 42 -0.34 -4.98 2.26
CA PHE A 42 -0.61 -4.48 3.60
C PHE A 42 0.60 -4.65 4.54
N ILE A 43 1.30 -5.80 4.48
CA ILE A 43 2.55 -6.00 5.25
C ILE A 43 3.62 -5.00 4.80
N VAL A 44 3.80 -4.81 3.49
CA VAL A 44 4.77 -3.84 2.96
C VAL A 44 4.41 -2.42 3.43
N PHE A 45 3.13 -2.06 3.39
CA PHE A 45 2.66 -0.78 3.88
C PHE A 45 2.93 -0.61 5.38
N ALA A 46 2.61 -1.62 6.20
CA ALA A 46 2.84 -1.59 7.65
C ALA A 46 4.33 -1.48 8.00
N THR A 47 5.20 -2.23 7.32
CA THR A 47 6.65 -2.19 7.55
C THR A 47 7.28 -0.85 7.14
N MET A 48 6.72 -0.14 6.17
CA MET A 48 7.14 1.24 5.84
C MET A 48 6.89 2.26 6.96
N PHE A 49 6.03 1.98 7.96
CA PHE A 49 5.85 2.84 9.13
C PHE A 49 6.82 2.51 10.27
N ILE A 50 7.38 1.30 10.30
CA ILE A 50 8.31 0.85 11.35
C ILE A 50 9.69 1.51 11.20
N GLY A 51 10.07 1.95 9.99
CA GLY A 51 11.38 2.53 9.68
C GLY A 51 11.55 4.04 9.94
N GLY A 52 10.54 4.78 10.40
CA GLY A 52 10.61 6.24 10.59
C GLY A 52 10.22 7.09 9.36
N PRO A 53 10.16 8.43 9.50
CA PRO A 53 9.25 9.35 8.79
C PRO A 53 9.16 9.24 7.26
#